data_AF-A0A7S3N2V1-F1
#
_entry.id   AF-A0A7S3N2V1-F1
#
_cell.length_a   1.000
_cell.length_b   1.000
_cell.length_c   1.000
_cell.angle_alpha   90.00
_cell.angle_beta   90.00
_cell.angle_gamma   90.00
#
_symmetry.space_group_name_H-M   'P 1'
#
loop_
_entity.id
_entity.type
_entity.pdbx_description
1 polymer ?
#
loop_
_entity_poly.entity_id
_entity_poly.type
_entity_poly.pdbx_seq_one_letter_code
_entity_poly.pdbx_strand_id
1 'polypeptide(L)'
;SKFKTEYKSIQKEHADVSYYKRDDISLIISKGLSQTCMEQPRNPIEFFANWLIEYNKVQKKAKEQQSEEAEVAKLRDKFQDNLKRKENEEQQLQKEFEQKQDENDQFWTRLEASEDPYDNLGELAEYLHKNIGSTGVYVGQLEAPFKEITDDADEEAHLDKTRPEIIKFQYANADHKDLMVGTDLQPSQGITHQVFSEEFTNFNETVTEEKVALFKHLFVPEVVRTSDVHYWKVPKLGSYMAIPLVYNSCLSVDSFKASVVDYNDYIKKVKKQEDDIKVHNEQQEAMKTEKAAAGETYVPVPLEVEPVQLPPIHTEMKKFVVCMDTMGQDRQFSEDEMHFALEAVFRYKKYWEHFEQEKLIADRDALISEKEADTEYFNEEKVTGIREKEEALVEARINPQPKEEGEDGQAPEKADSKKDQPEPPEEEKDQSVAIENRNRDVMQIKLQ
;
A
#
# COMPACT_ATOMS: atom_id res chain seq x y z
N SER A 1 98.49 3.87 27.56
CA SER A 1 97.02 3.79 27.53
C SER A 1 96.49 2.47 28.13
N LYS A 2 97.11 1.99 29.22
CA LYS A 2 96.99 0.63 29.78
C LYS A 2 96.29 0.63 31.16
N PHE A 3 95.20 1.38 31.33
CA PHE A 3 94.52 1.50 32.64
C PHE A 3 92.98 1.34 32.57
N LYS A 4 92.42 0.80 31.49
CA LYS A 4 90.96 0.70 31.30
C LYS A 4 90.38 -0.71 31.17
N THR A 5 91.16 -1.78 31.39
CA THR A 5 90.71 -3.16 31.10
C THR A 5 90.88 -4.14 32.27
N GLU A 6 90.94 -3.66 33.51
CA GLU A 6 91.25 -4.54 34.65
C GLU A 6 90.41 -4.28 35.92
N TYR A 7 89.13 -3.90 35.74
CA TYR A 7 88.12 -3.88 36.80
C TYR A 7 86.78 -4.49 36.31
N LYS A 8 86.86 -5.56 35.52
CA LYS A 8 85.69 -6.35 35.08
C LYS A 8 85.67 -7.78 35.61
N SER A 9 86.42 -8.09 36.67
CA SER A 9 86.08 -9.20 37.58
C SER A 9 85.09 -8.67 38.62
N ILE A 10 83.90 -8.30 38.13
CA ILE A 10 82.74 -8.05 38.99
C ILE A 10 82.52 -9.38 39.72
N GLN A 11 82.84 -9.40 41.01
CA GLN A 11 82.44 -10.47 41.92
C GLN A 11 80.96 -10.74 41.63
N LYS A 12 80.63 -11.96 41.19
CA LYS A 12 79.22 -12.37 41.17
C LYS A 12 78.70 -12.08 42.56
N GLU A 13 77.80 -11.12 42.66
CA GLU A 13 77.15 -10.83 43.93
C GLU A 13 76.59 -12.13 44.47
N HIS A 14 76.82 -12.38 45.74
CA HIS A 14 76.26 -13.55 46.40
C HIS A 14 74.73 -13.49 46.24
N ALA A 15 74.09 -14.63 45.98
CA ALA A 15 72.65 -14.69 45.73
C ALA A 15 71.83 -13.99 46.84
N ASP A 16 72.31 -14.06 48.09
CA ASP A 16 71.70 -13.39 49.23
C ASP A 16 71.79 -11.86 49.15
N VAL A 17 72.93 -11.32 48.71
CA VAL A 17 73.10 -9.87 48.52
C VAL A 17 72.15 -9.40 47.42
N SER A 18 72.03 -10.15 46.33
CA SER A 18 71.06 -9.85 45.27
C SER A 18 69.60 -10.01 45.74
N TYR A 19 69.32 -10.91 46.69
CA TYR A 19 68.00 -11.06 47.31
C TYR A 19 67.64 -9.82 48.16
N TYR A 20 68.54 -9.37 49.04
CA TYR A 20 68.31 -8.17 49.86
C TYR A 20 68.26 -6.89 49.04
N LYS A 21 68.96 -6.86 47.89
CA LYS A 21 68.93 -5.72 46.95
C LYS A 21 67.67 -5.64 46.10
N ARG A 22 66.76 -6.62 46.15
CA ARG A 22 65.49 -6.51 45.43
C ARG A 22 64.74 -5.25 45.89
N ASP A 23 64.10 -4.55 44.96
CA ASP A 23 63.45 -3.28 45.24
C ASP A 23 62.29 -3.41 46.23
N ASP A 24 61.67 -4.58 46.31
CA ASP A 24 60.62 -4.90 47.27
C ASP A 24 61.12 -5.06 48.70
N ILE A 25 62.41 -5.33 48.93
CA ILE A 25 62.99 -5.49 50.27
C ILE A 25 63.83 -4.27 50.64
N SER A 26 64.77 -3.89 49.78
CA SER A 26 65.71 -2.79 50.04
C SER A 26 65.00 -1.46 50.25
N LEU A 27 64.04 -1.11 49.38
CA LEU A 27 63.31 0.15 49.44
C LEU A 27 62.41 0.25 50.67
N ILE A 28 61.77 -0.86 51.07
CA ILE A 28 60.92 -0.90 52.27
C ILE A 28 61.78 -0.70 53.52
N ILE A 29 62.90 -1.42 53.63
CA ILE A 29 63.83 -1.29 54.75
C ILE A 29 64.37 0.14 54.82
N SER A 30 64.82 0.71 53.69
CA SER A 30 65.31 2.09 53.64
C SER A 30 64.25 3.11 54.07
N LYS A 31 62.99 2.97 53.62
CA LYS A 31 61.88 3.84 54.04
C LYS A 31 61.57 3.72 55.53
N GLY A 32 61.51 2.50 56.06
CA GLY A 32 61.22 2.28 57.48
C GLY A 32 62.34 2.77 58.39
N LEU A 33 63.60 2.58 58.01
CA LEU A 33 64.75 3.13 58.72
C LEU A 33 64.72 4.67 58.68
N SER A 34 64.43 5.26 57.53
CA SER A 34 64.27 6.71 57.40
C SER A 34 63.18 7.26 58.33
N GLN A 35 62.01 6.62 58.40
CA GLN A 35 60.94 7.04 59.31
C GLN A 35 61.34 6.89 60.77
N THR A 36 62.02 5.80 61.13
CA THR A 36 62.52 5.56 62.49
C THR A 36 63.54 6.63 62.90
N CYS A 37 64.42 7.05 61.98
CA CYS A 37 65.36 8.14 62.20
C CYS A 37 64.69 9.50 62.41
N MET A 38 63.57 9.76 61.71
CA MET A 38 62.81 11.01 61.85
C MET A 38 62.07 11.09 63.18
N GLU A 39 61.43 9.99 63.61
CA GLU A 39 60.59 9.95 64.82
C GLU A 39 61.39 9.80 66.13
N GLN A 40 62.62 9.27 66.06
CA GLN A 40 63.52 9.02 67.21
C GLN A 40 62.84 8.35 68.43
N PRO A 41 62.15 7.22 68.25
CA PRO A 41 61.41 6.56 69.32
C PRO A 41 62.35 5.99 70.40
N ARG A 42 61.84 5.87 71.64
CA ARG A 42 62.59 5.31 72.77
C ARG A 42 63.06 3.86 72.56
N ASN A 43 62.30 3.06 71.80
CA ASN A 43 62.65 1.71 71.39
C ASN A 43 62.65 1.58 69.85
N PRO A 44 63.77 1.88 69.15
CA PRO A 44 63.80 1.96 67.70
C PRO A 44 63.61 0.62 66.98
N ILE A 45 64.03 -0.50 67.61
CA ILE A 45 63.86 -1.84 67.01
C ILE A 45 62.39 -2.23 67.00
N GLU A 46 61.69 -2.04 68.12
CA GLU A 46 60.25 -2.34 68.24
C GLU A 46 59.43 -1.42 67.35
N PHE A 47 59.76 -0.12 67.31
CA PHE A 47 59.12 0.82 66.39
C PHE A 47 59.29 0.40 64.92
N PHE A 48 60.51 0.06 64.49
CA PHE A 48 60.78 -0.37 63.12
C PHE A 48 60.05 -1.68 62.78
N ALA A 49 60.00 -2.65 63.70
CA ALA A 49 59.26 -3.89 63.51
C ALA A 49 57.75 -3.64 63.36
N ASN A 50 57.17 -2.81 64.22
CA ASN A 50 55.76 -2.41 64.13
C ASN A 50 55.47 -1.63 62.83
N TRP A 51 56.40 -0.77 62.41
CA TRP A 51 56.30 -0.06 61.14
C TRP A 51 56.25 -1.03 59.95
N LEU A 52 57.10 -2.06 59.92
CA LEU A 52 57.08 -3.07 58.86
C LEU A 52 55.76 -3.86 58.82
N ILE A 53 55.20 -4.20 59.99
CA ILE A 53 53.90 -4.87 60.10
C ILE A 53 52.79 -3.97 59.53
N GLU A 54 52.76 -2.70 59.92
CA GLU A 54 51.72 -1.77 59.47
C GLU A 54 51.88 -1.42 57.99
N TYR A 55 53.12 -1.27 57.50
CA TYR A 55 53.40 -1.10 56.07
C TYR A 55 52.87 -2.28 55.25
N ASN A 56 53.07 -3.52 55.71
CA ASN A 56 52.54 -4.70 55.05
C ASN A 56 51.00 -4.69 55.03
N LYS A 57 50.34 -4.36 56.15
CA LYS A 57 48.86 -4.22 56.18
C LYS A 57 48.36 -3.17 55.19
N VAL A 58 49.01 -2.01 55.13
CA VAL A 58 48.67 -0.94 54.18
C VAL A 58 48.88 -1.40 52.73
N GLN A 59 49.98 -2.09 52.43
CA GLN A 59 50.23 -2.65 51.09
C GLN A 59 49.21 -3.71 50.69
N LYS A 60 48.83 -4.59 51.63
CA LYS A 60 47.79 -5.59 51.38
C LYS A 60 46.45 -4.93 51.07
N LYS A 61 46.05 -3.94 51.88
CA LYS A 61 44.83 -3.17 51.66
C LYS A 61 44.85 -2.40 50.33
N ALA A 62 45.98 -1.80 49.95
CA ALA A 62 46.13 -1.11 48.68
C ALA A 62 46.01 -2.07 47.47
N LYS A 63 46.58 -3.28 47.57
CA LYS A 63 46.44 -4.31 46.53
C LYS A 63 45.00 -4.84 46.44
N GLU A 64 44.32 -5.04 47.57
CA GLU A 64 42.91 -5.41 47.61
C GLU A 64 42.05 -4.33 46.94
N GLN A 65 42.23 -3.06 47.30
CA GLN A 65 41.56 -1.92 46.66
C GLN A 65 41.82 -1.85 45.15
N GLN A 66 43.06 -2.03 44.72
CA GLN A 66 43.40 -2.04 43.29
C GLN A 66 42.73 -3.21 42.55
N SER A 67 42.62 -4.38 43.20
CA SER A 67 41.92 -5.54 42.63
C SER A 67 40.42 -5.31 42.54
N GLU A 68 39.80 -4.73 43.57
CA GLU A 68 38.38 -4.35 43.58
C GLU A 68 38.08 -3.30 42.50
N GLU A 69 38.92 -2.27 42.37
CA GLU A 69 38.80 -1.24 41.32
C GLU A 69 38.91 -1.85 39.92
N ALA A 70 39.84 -2.80 39.72
CA ALA A 70 39.98 -3.50 38.44
C ALA A 70 38.77 -4.40 38.13
N GLU A 71 38.15 -5.01 39.14
CA GLU A 71 36.93 -5.80 38.98
C GLU A 71 35.72 -4.90 38.65
N VAL A 72 35.58 -3.77 39.35
CA VAL A 72 34.56 -2.76 39.07
C VAL A 72 34.72 -2.18 37.67
N ALA A 73 35.96 -1.93 37.21
CA ALA A 73 36.22 -1.49 35.84
C ALA A 73 35.75 -2.54 34.81
N LYS A 74 36.10 -3.82 35.00
CA LYS A 74 35.63 -4.91 34.12
C LYS A 74 34.11 -5.05 34.11
N LEU A 75 33.46 -4.86 35.25
CA LEU A 75 31.99 -4.89 35.34
C LEU A 75 31.36 -3.72 34.60
N ARG A 76 31.95 -2.52 34.69
CA ARG A 76 31.50 -1.34 33.94
C ARG A 76 31.66 -1.54 32.43
N ASP A 77 32.78 -2.08 31.97
CA ASP A 77 33.02 -2.34 30.54
C ASP A 77 31.99 -3.35 29.99
N LYS A 78 31.79 -4.49 30.69
CA LYS A 78 30.76 -5.47 30.31
C LYS A 78 29.36 -4.88 30.29
N PHE A 79 29.03 -3.99 31.23
CA PHE A 79 27.74 -3.33 31.26
C PHE A 79 27.57 -2.38 30.07
N GLN A 80 28.60 -1.59 29.73
CA GLN A 80 28.59 -0.72 28.56
C GLN A 80 28.48 -1.49 27.25
N ASP A 81 29.17 -2.63 27.11
CA ASP A 81 29.07 -3.48 25.91
C ASP A 81 27.67 -4.08 25.77
N ASN A 82 27.07 -4.53 26.86
CA ASN A 82 25.69 -5.03 26.86
C ASN A 82 24.68 -3.93 26.49
N LEU A 83 24.89 -2.69 26.96
CA LEU A 83 24.05 -1.55 26.57
C LEU A 83 24.16 -1.27 25.07
N LYS A 84 25.38 -1.16 24.53
CA LYS A 84 25.59 -0.95 23.09
C LYS A 84 25.01 -2.07 22.24
N ARG A 85 25.11 -3.33 22.69
CA ARG A 85 24.51 -4.46 21.97
C ARG A 85 22.99 -4.35 21.92
N LYS A 86 22.35 -4.02 23.04
CA LYS A 86 20.90 -3.78 23.08
C LYS A 86 20.47 -2.60 22.21
N GLU A 87 21.19 -1.48 22.27
CA GLU A 87 20.92 -0.31 21.44
C GLU A 87 21.02 -0.64 19.94
N ASN A 88 22.02 -1.43 19.54
CA ASN A 88 22.17 -1.88 18.15
C ASN A 88 21.06 -2.85 17.73
N GLU A 89 20.66 -3.77 18.61
CA GLU A 89 19.53 -4.70 18.38
C GLU A 89 18.22 -3.93 18.20
N GLU A 90 17.94 -2.95 19.07
CA GLU A 90 16.75 -2.09 18.99
C GLU A 90 16.75 -1.23 17.71
N GLN A 91 17.90 -0.63 17.35
CA GLN A 91 18.03 0.13 16.10
C GLN A 91 17.86 -0.75 14.85
N GLN A 92 18.30 -1.99 14.89
CA GLN A 92 18.12 -2.92 13.77
C GLN A 92 16.64 -3.30 13.63
N LEU A 93 15.96 -3.64 14.72
CA LEU A 93 14.53 -3.94 14.72
C LEU A 93 13.71 -2.74 14.23
N GLN A 94 14.06 -1.53 14.65
CA GLN A 94 13.40 -0.30 14.21
C GLN A 94 13.55 -0.09 12.69
N LYS A 95 14.76 -0.28 12.15
CA LYS A 95 15.00 -0.16 10.69
C LYS A 95 14.27 -1.22 9.89
N GLU A 96 14.24 -2.46 10.38
CA GLU A 96 13.49 -3.54 9.74
C GLU A 96 11.99 -3.27 9.76
N PHE A 97 11.46 -2.69 10.84
CA PHE A 97 10.08 -2.25 10.94
C PHE A 97 9.75 -1.12 9.95
N GLU A 98 10.57 -0.07 9.92
CA GLU A 98 10.43 1.05 8.97
C GLU A 98 10.49 0.58 7.52
N GLN A 99 11.43 -0.30 7.19
CA GLN A 99 11.53 -0.86 5.84
C GLN A 99 10.26 -1.64 5.45
N LYS A 100 9.72 -2.47 6.35
CA LYS A 100 8.47 -3.20 6.09
C LYS A 100 7.29 -2.26 5.90
N GLN A 101 7.24 -1.17 6.68
CA GLN A 101 6.21 -0.15 6.54
C GLN A 101 6.33 0.59 5.19
N ASP A 102 7.54 0.98 4.80
CA ASP A 102 7.79 1.61 3.50
C ASP A 102 7.43 0.69 2.32
N GLU A 103 7.77 -0.61 2.40
CA GLU A 103 7.41 -1.60 1.39
C GLU A 103 5.89 -1.80 1.31
N ASN A 104 5.21 -1.76 2.45
CA ASN A 104 3.75 -1.79 2.53
C ASN A 104 3.12 -0.58 1.86
N ASP A 105 3.57 0.62 2.19
CA ASP A 105 3.02 1.87 1.65
C ASP A 105 3.30 1.99 0.14
N GLN A 106 4.47 1.53 -0.31
CA GLN A 106 4.79 1.44 -1.73
C GLN A 106 3.85 0.50 -2.50
N PHE A 107 3.51 -0.66 -1.94
CA PHE A 107 2.57 -1.59 -2.58
C PHE A 107 1.21 -0.93 -2.78
N TRP A 108 0.64 -0.33 -1.74
CA TRP A 108 -0.66 0.33 -1.82
C TRP A 108 -0.63 1.55 -2.75
N THR A 109 0.44 2.33 -2.74
CA THR A 109 0.62 3.46 -3.67
C THR A 109 0.66 2.99 -5.13
N ARG A 110 1.36 1.88 -5.42
CA ARG A 110 1.39 1.29 -6.77
C ARG A 110 0.01 0.76 -7.18
N LEU A 111 -0.70 0.13 -6.25
CA LEU A 111 -2.05 -0.36 -6.50
C LEU A 111 -2.98 0.81 -6.84
N GLU A 112 -2.96 1.90 -6.07
CA GLU A 112 -3.76 3.11 -6.31
C GLU A 112 -3.45 3.79 -7.65
N ALA A 113 -2.21 3.70 -8.11
CA ALA A 113 -1.78 4.24 -9.40
C ALA A 113 -2.08 3.31 -10.59
N SER A 114 -2.56 2.09 -10.34
CA SER A 114 -2.83 1.12 -11.40
C SER A 114 -4.07 1.48 -12.22
N GLU A 115 -4.01 1.15 -13.51
CA GLU A 115 -5.15 1.25 -14.43
C GLU A 115 -6.08 0.04 -14.35
N ASP A 116 -5.61 -1.09 -13.81
CA ASP A 116 -6.41 -2.29 -13.64
C ASP A 116 -5.95 -3.06 -12.39
N PRO A 117 -6.78 -3.14 -11.34
CA PRO A 117 -6.48 -3.96 -10.17
C PRO A 117 -6.32 -5.45 -10.49
N TYR A 118 -6.84 -5.95 -11.61
CA TYR A 118 -6.64 -7.34 -12.01
C TYR A 118 -5.15 -7.67 -12.25
N ASP A 119 -4.40 -6.76 -12.88
CA ASP A 119 -2.99 -6.95 -13.21
C ASP A 119 -2.09 -7.00 -11.96
N ASN A 120 -2.52 -6.38 -10.86
CA ASN A 120 -1.79 -6.37 -9.60
C ASN A 120 -2.04 -7.60 -8.71
N LEU A 121 -2.86 -8.58 -9.14
CA LEU A 121 -3.07 -9.82 -8.37
C LEU A 121 -1.78 -10.62 -8.17
N GLY A 122 -0.86 -10.58 -9.13
CA GLY A 122 0.48 -11.15 -8.97
C GLY A 122 1.32 -10.42 -7.92
N GLU A 123 1.24 -9.08 -7.88
CA GLU A 123 1.91 -8.28 -6.85
C GLU A 123 1.30 -8.52 -5.47
N LEU A 124 -0.02 -8.69 -5.36
CA LEU A 124 -0.70 -9.05 -4.11
C LEU A 124 -0.18 -10.38 -3.56
N ALA A 125 -0.02 -11.40 -4.42
CA ALA A 125 0.53 -12.68 -4.01
C ALA A 125 1.97 -12.55 -3.48
N GLU A 126 2.80 -11.77 -4.16
CA GLU A 126 4.18 -11.50 -3.74
C GLU A 126 4.26 -10.68 -2.44
N TYR A 127 3.38 -9.69 -2.29
CA TYR A 127 3.25 -8.87 -1.09
C TYR A 127 2.86 -9.69 0.13
N LEU A 128 1.85 -10.56 0.01
CA LEU A 128 1.45 -11.48 1.08
C LEU A 128 2.56 -12.46 1.42
N HIS A 129 3.23 -13.02 0.41
CA HIS A 129 4.34 -13.95 0.61
C HIS A 129 5.46 -13.36 1.46
N LYS A 130 5.90 -12.13 1.14
CA LYS A 130 6.99 -11.44 1.84
C LYS A 130 6.64 -11.08 3.27
N ASN A 131 5.43 -10.59 3.51
CA ASN A 131 5.03 -10.10 4.84
C ASN A 131 4.66 -11.24 5.81
N ILE A 132 4.11 -12.34 5.30
CA ILE A 132 3.68 -13.50 6.11
C ILE A 132 4.79 -14.55 6.24
N GLY A 133 5.77 -14.57 5.33
CA GLY A 133 6.79 -15.62 5.28
C GLY A 133 6.20 -16.99 4.91
N SER A 134 5.14 -17.01 4.10
CA SER A 134 4.55 -18.23 3.55
C SER A 134 5.53 -18.92 2.59
N THR A 135 5.29 -20.18 2.25
CA THR A 135 6.04 -20.89 1.20
C THR A 135 5.47 -20.55 -0.17
N GLY A 136 4.15 -20.64 -0.31
CA GLY A 136 3.42 -20.29 -1.52
C GLY A 136 2.28 -19.32 -1.24
N VAL A 137 2.03 -18.41 -2.18
CA VAL A 137 0.79 -17.64 -2.28
C VAL A 137 0.33 -17.68 -3.73
N TYR A 138 -0.93 -17.99 -3.95
CA TYR A 138 -1.49 -18.11 -5.29
C TYR A 138 -2.95 -17.69 -5.33
N VAL A 139 -3.35 -17.09 -6.44
CA VAL A 139 -4.69 -16.56 -6.67
C VAL A 139 -5.37 -17.35 -7.76
N GLY A 140 -6.55 -17.89 -7.44
CA GLY A 140 -7.40 -18.61 -8.37
C GLY A 140 -8.69 -17.85 -8.65
N GLN A 141 -9.15 -17.89 -9.89
CA GLN A 141 -10.46 -17.39 -10.30
C GLN A 141 -11.43 -18.55 -10.43
N LEU A 142 -12.65 -18.39 -9.90
CA LEU A 142 -13.73 -19.36 -10.10
C LEU A 142 -14.38 -19.07 -11.46
N GLU A 143 -14.22 -19.99 -12.41
CA GLU A 143 -14.69 -19.85 -13.80
C GLU A 143 -15.43 -21.10 -14.25
N ALA A 144 -16.35 -20.96 -15.20
CA ALA A 144 -16.92 -22.11 -15.90
C ALA A 144 -15.83 -22.80 -16.76
N PRO A 145 -15.79 -24.14 -16.80
CA PRO A 145 -14.78 -24.85 -17.59
C PRO A 145 -14.96 -24.59 -19.09
N PHE A 146 -13.84 -24.57 -19.82
CA PHE A 146 -13.84 -24.39 -21.27
C PHE A 146 -14.34 -25.64 -22.00
N LYS A 147 -15.14 -25.46 -23.05
CA LYS A 147 -15.50 -26.48 -24.04
C LYS A 147 -15.00 -26.10 -25.42
N GLU A 148 -14.66 -27.11 -26.22
CA GLU A 148 -14.31 -26.92 -27.62
C GLU A 148 -15.54 -26.39 -28.38
N ILE A 149 -15.33 -25.33 -29.17
CA ILE A 149 -16.36 -24.69 -29.98
C ILE A 149 -16.04 -24.75 -31.46
N THR A 150 -17.09 -24.67 -32.28
CA THR A 150 -16.98 -24.48 -33.72
C THR A 150 -16.75 -23.00 -34.05
N ASP A 151 -16.14 -22.71 -35.19
CA ASP A 151 -15.80 -21.34 -35.63
C ASP A 151 -17.02 -20.39 -35.72
N ASP A 152 -18.24 -20.93 -35.88
CA ASP A 152 -19.49 -20.16 -35.96
C ASP A 152 -20.21 -19.96 -34.61
N ALA A 153 -19.57 -20.30 -33.49
CA ALA A 153 -20.20 -20.23 -32.18
C ALA A 153 -20.18 -18.81 -31.57
N ASP A 154 -21.15 -18.52 -30.71
CA ASP A 154 -21.27 -17.26 -29.98
C ASP A 154 -20.06 -17.00 -29.06
N GLU A 155 -19.82 -15.75 -28.69
CA GLU A 155 -18.66 -15.33 -27.88
C GLU A 155 -18.60 -16.08 -26.55
N GLU A 156 -19.75 -16.37 -25.92
CA GLU A 156 -19.81 -17.15 -24.66
C GLU A 156 -19.83 -18.66 -24.87
N ALA A 157 -19.88 -19.14 -26.11
CA ALA A 157 -20.04 -20.56 -26.38
C ALA A 157 -18.85 -21.38 -25.91
N HIS A 158 -17.68 -20.78 -25.65
CA HIS A 158 -16.52 -21.48 -25.11
C HIS A 158 -16.70 -21.87 -23.63
N LEU A 159 -17.69 -21.31 -22.92
CA LEU A 159 -17.96 -21.62 -21.51
C LEU A 159 -18.99 -22.75 -21.38
N ASP A 160 -18.65 -23.78 -20.62
CA ASP A 160 -19.58 -24.87 -20.30
C ASP A 160 -20.33 -24.59 -18.99
N LYS A 161 -21.38 -23.76 -19.10
CA LYS A 161 -22.28 -23.42 -17.97
C LYS A 161 -23.05 -24.63 -17.41
N THR A 162 -22.99 -25.81 -18.05
CA THR A 162 -23.65 -27.03 -17.55
C THR A 162 -22.81 -27.80 -16.54
N ARG A 163 -21.49 -27.60 -16.58
CA ARG A 163 -20.54 -28.19 -15.65
C ARG A 163 -20.32 -27.26 -14.45
N PRO A 164 -19.98 -27.82 -13.28
CA PRO A 164 -19.69 -26.99 -12.13
C PRO A 164 -18.42 -26.15 -12.38
N GLU A 165 -18.41 -24.95 -11.81
CA GLU A 165 -17.28 -24.02 -11.90
C GLU A 165 -16.01 -24.64 -11.31
N ILE A 166 -14.86 -24.25 -11.85
CA ILE A 166 -13.53 -24.72 -11.46
C ILE A 166 -12.70 -23.54 -10.99
N ILE A 167 -11.75 -23.77 -10.09
CA ILE A 167 -10.80 -22.74 -9.69
C ILE A 167 -9.58 -22.82 -10.60
N LYS A 168 -9.37 -21.81 -11.44
CA LYS A 168 -8.21 -21.68 -12.32
C LYS A 168 -7.18 -20.77 -11.69
N PHE A 169 -6.00 -21.30 -11.38
CA PHE A 169 -4.92 -20.52 -10.78
C PHE A 169 -4.20 -19.71 -11.85
N GLN A 170 -4.23 -18.39 -11.72
CA GLN A 170 -3.70 -17.46 -12.72
C GLN A 170 -2.45 -16.73 -12.22
N TYR A 171 -2.35 -16.50 -10.91
CA TYR A 171 -1.25 -15.77 -10.29
C TYR A 171 -0.65 -16.57 -9.15
N ALA A 172 0.66 -16.44 -8.96
CA ALA A 172 1.37 -16.98 -7.80
C ALA A 172 2.66 -16.18 -7.53
N ASN A 173 3.17 -16.28 -6.30
CA ASN A 173 4.49 -15.76 -5.95
C ASN A 173 5.58 -16.46 -6.77
N ALA A 174 6.77 -15.84 -6.83
CA ALA A 174 7.84 -16.28 -7.73
C ALA A 174 8.20 -17.78 -7.57
N ASP A 175 8.19 -18.28 -6.33
CA ASP A 175 8.56 -19.66 -6.01
C ASP A 175 7.55 -20.72 -6.46
N HIS A 176 6.28 -20.34 -6.63
CA HIS A 176 5.18 -21.27 -6.96
C HIS A 176 4.59 -21.05 -8.35
N LYS A 177 5.07 -20.06 -9.10
CA LYS A 177 4.58 -19.70 -10.44
C LYS A 177 4.51 -20.89 -11.38
N ASP A 178 5.60 -21.64 -11.54
CA ASP A 178 5.68 -22.77 -12.48
C ASP A 178 4.83 -23.98 -12.05
N LEU A 179 4.46 -24.05 -10.78
CA LEU A 179 3.66 -25.15 -10.24
C LEU A 179 2.16 -24.86 -10.31
N MET A 180 1.77 -23.62 -9.99
CA MET A 180 0.37 -23.27 -9.76
C MET A 180 -0.28 -22.62 -10.98
N VAL A 181 0.41 -21.73 -11.69
CA VAL A 181 -0.20 -20.95 -12.77
C VAL A 181 -0.56 -21.85 -13.94
N GLY A 182 -1.81 -21.76 -14.38
CA GLY A 182 -2.38 -22.58 -15.45
C GLY A 182 -2.97 -23.92 -14.99
N THR A 183 -2.89 -24.24 -13.70
CA THR A 183 -3.57 -25.41 -13.14
C THR A 183 -5.02 -25.10 -12.80
N ASP A 184 -5.88 -26.11 -12.92
CA ASP A 184 -7.27 -26.09 -12.48
C ASP A 184 -7.49 -27.00 -11.27
N LEU A 185 -8.39 -26.58 -10.38
CA LEU A 185 -8.89 -27.39 -9.29
C LEU A 185 -10.39 -27.63 -9.50
N GLN A 186 -10.78 -28.89 -9.60
CA GLN A 186 -12.18 -29.29 -9.72
C GLN A 186 -12.87 -29.27 -8.34
N PRO A 187 -14.19 -29.05 -8.26
CA PRO A 187 -14.95 -29.04 -7.00
C PRO A 187 -14.75 -30.27 -6.11
N SER A 188 -14.51 -31.43 -6.71
CA SER A 188 -14.32 -32.70 -5.98
C SER A 188 -12.87 -32.98 -5.58
N GLN A 189 -11.90 -32.17 -5.99
CA GLN A 189 -10.48 -32.46 -5.81
C GLN A 189 -9.89 -31.89 -4.52
N GLY A 190 -10.52 -30.88 -3.91
CA GLY A 190 -9.99 -30.27 -2.69
C GLY A 190 -10.97 -29.36 -1.95
N ILE A 191 -10.66 -29.09 -0.68
CA ILE A 191 -11.45 -28.23 0.22
C ILE A 191 -11.58 -26.77 -0.20
N THR A 192 -10.73 -26.26 -1.09
CA THR A 192 -10.68 -24.83 -1.43
C THR A 192 -12.01 -24.28 -1.92
N HIS A 193 -12.84 -25.08 -2.61
CA HIS A 193 -14.16 -24.65 -3.09
C HIS A 193 -15.14 -24.26 -1.97
N GLN A 194 -14.89 -24.71 -0.73
CA GLN A 194 -15.77 -24.41 0.41
C GLN A 194 -15.88 -22.90 0.70
N VAL A 195 -14.84 -22.12 0.36
CA VAL A 195 -14.84 -20.66 0.54
C VAL A 195 -15.84 -19.93 -0.33
N PHE A 196 -16.39 -20.59 -1.36
CA PHE A 196 -17.42 -20.07 -2.26
C PHE A 196 -18.82 -20.59 -1.95
N SER A 197 -19.00 -21.28 -0.82
CA SER A 197 -20.33 -21.63 -0.36
C SER A 197 -21.12 -20.36 0.01
N GLU A 198 -22.44 -20.40 -0.15
CA GLU A 198 -23.33 -19.26 0.16
C GLU A 198 -23.13 -18.75 1.59
N GLU A 199 -22.78 -19.64 2.53
CA GLU A 199 -22.50 -19.28 3.91
C GLU A 199 -21.28 -18.36 4.06
N PHE A 200 -20.23 -18.56 3.25
CA PHE A 200 -19.04 -17.72 3.25
C PHE A 200 -19.32 -16.39 2.54
N THR A 201 -19.91 -16.46 1.34
CA THR A 201 -20.17 -15.27 0.52
C THR A 201 -21.12 -14.30 1.23
N ASN A 202 -22.28 -14.77 1.70
CA ASN A 202 -23.27 -13.92 2.36
C ASN A 202 -22.73 -13.32 3.67
N PHE A 203 -21.91 -14.08 4.41
CA PHE A 203 -21.31 -13.56 5.63
C PHE A 203 -20.32 -12.44 5.32
N ASN A 204 -19.40 -12.67 4.38
CA ASN A 204 -18.32 -11.75 4.03
C ASN A 204 -18.81 -10.45 3.35
N GLU A 205 -20.00 -10.45 2.75
CA GLU A 205 -20.65 -9.24 2.25
C GLU A 205 -21.06 -8.27 3.37
N THR A 206 -21.39 -8.79 4.56
CA THR A 206 -21.81 -7.98 5.71
C THR A 206 -20.66 -7.46 6.57
N VAL A 207 -19.43 -7.90 6.29
CA VAL A 207 -18.25 -7.54 7.09
C VAL A 207 -17.82 -6.11 6.77
N THR A 208 -17.70 -5.30 7.81
CA THR A 208 -17.16 -3.94 7.78
C THR A 208 -15.66 -3.94 8.11
N GLU A 209 -14.97 -2.83 7.81
CA GLU A 209 -13.53 -2.64 8.10
C GLU A 209 -13.17 -2.90 9.58
N GLU A 210 -14.04 -2.51 10.51
CA GLU A 210 -13.84 -2.72 11.94
C GLU A 210 -13.91 -4.21 12.37
N LYS A 211 -14.40 -5.08 11.49
CA LYS A 211 -14.73 -6.49 11.77
C LYS A 211 -14.00 -7.46 10.85
N VAL A 212 -12.86 -7.06 10.29
CA VAL A 212 -12.03 -7.91 9.42
C VAL A 212 -11.65 -9.24 10.10
N ALA A 213 -11.44 -9.26 11.42
CA ALA A 213 -11.18 -10.49 12.17
C ALA A 213 -12.34 -11.52 12.11
N LEU A 214 -13.55 -11.09 11.76
CA LEU A 214 -14.69 -11.99 11.56
C LEU A 214 -14.76 -12.54 10.13
N PHE A 215 -13.96 -12.03 9.19
CA PHE A 215 -13.98 -12.44 7.79
C PHE A 215 -13.78 -13.96 7.68
N LYS A 216 -14.80 -14.64 7.16
CA LYS A 216 -14.80 -16.10 7.04
C LYS A 216 -13.79 -16.53 6.00
N HIS A 217 -12.90 -17.41 6.43
CA HIS A 217 -11.84 -18.01 5.64
C HIS A 217 -11.68 -19.48 6.03
N LEU A 218 -11.04 -20.25 5.15
CA LEU A 218 -10.70 -21.64 5.40
C LEU A 218 -9.27 -21.69 5.95
N PHE A 219 -9.09 -22.30 7.12
CA PHE A 219 -7.77 -22.51 7.71
C PHE A 219 -7.61 -23.98 8.12
N VAL A 220 -6.53 -24.61 7.64
CA VAL A 220 -6.14 -25.98 7.96
C VAL A 220 -4.78 -25.93 8.66
N PRO A 221 -4.73 -26.12 10.00
CA PRO A 221 -3.49 -26.02 10.75
C PRO A 221 -2.47 -27.12 10.42
N GLU A 222 -2.93 -28.32 10.05
CA GLU A 222 -2.06 -29.44 9.69
C GLU A 222 -2.62 -30.16 8.46
N VAL A 223 -2.05 -29.86 7.29
CA VAL A 223 -2.59 -30.32 6.00
C VAL A 223 -2.56 -31.85 5.88
N VAL A 224 -1.52 -32.51 6.38
CA VAL A 224 -1.34 -33.98 6.23
C VAL A 224 -2.36 -34.82 6.99
N ARG A 225 -3.10 -34.23 7.93
CA ARG A 225 -4.18 -34.91 8.66
C ARG A 225 -5.55 -34.78 7.98
N THR A 226 -5.65 -33.89 6.99
CA THR A 226 -6.90 -33.59 6.31
C THR A 226 -6.87 -34.25 4.94
N SER A 227 -7.66 -35.32 4.74
CA SER A 227 -7.71 -36.08 3.48
C SER A 227 -8.17 -35.26 2.28
N ASP A 228 -8.87 -34.17 2.55
CA ASP A 228 -9.57 -33.39 1.54
C ASP A 228 -8.69 -32.26 0.98
N VAL A 229 -7.43 -32.14 1.41
CA VAL A 229 -6.46 -31.19 0.84
C VAL A 229 -5.89 -31.76 -0.46
N HIS A 230 -5.93 -30.97 -1.53
CA HIS A 230 -5.32 -31.32 -2.80
C HIS A 230 -3.81 -31.02 -2.81
N TYR A 231 -2.99 -31.98 -3.25
CA TYR A 231 -1.55 -31.79 -3.43
C TYR A 231 -1.17 -32.01 -4.89
N TRP A 232 -0.62 -30.98 -5.54
CA TRP A 232 -0.10 -31.08 -6.92
C TRP A 232 1.18 -31.93 -7.04
N LYS A 233 1.92 -32.07 -5.93
CA LYS A 233 3.15 -32.86 -5.84
C LYS A 233 3.05 -33.79 -4.62
N VAL A 234 4.17 -34.00 -3.94
CA VAL A 234 4.25 -34.82 -2.74
C VAL A 234 3.68 -34.04 -1.55
N PRO A 235 2.84 -34.66 -0.69
CA PRO A 235 2.38 -34.06 0.55
C PRO A 235 3.56 -33.62 1.44
N LYS A 236 3.46 -32.41 2.00
CA LYS A 236 4.45 -31.83 2.92
C LYS A 236 3.78 -31.38 4.21
N LEU A 237 4.54 -31.35 5.30
CA LEU A 237 4.09 -30.81 6.58
C LEU A 237 3.95 -29.29 6.51
N GLY A 238 2.91 -28.75 7.15
CA GLY A 238 2.61 -27.32 7.16
C GLY A 238 1.12 -27.06 7.37
N SER A 239 0.75 -25.79 7.19
CA SER A 239 -0.63 -25.29 7.25
C SER A 239 -1.05 -24.70 5.91
N TYR A 240 -2.36 -24.57 5.70
CA TYR A 240 -2.98 -24.02 4.50
C TYR A 240 -4.10 -23.07 4.87
N MET A 241 -4.21 -21.96 4.15
CA MET A 241 -5.27 -20.98 4.33
C MET A 241 -5.81 -20.57 2.95
N ALA A 242 -7.13 -20.43 2.84
CA ALA A 242 -7.80 -19.91 1.66
C ALA A 242 -8.78 -18.80 2.04
N ILE A 243 -8.61 -17.64 1.44
CA ILE A 243 -9.39 -16.42 1.70
C ILE A 243 -10.20 -16.11 0.44
N PRO A 244 -11.54 -16.07 0.51
CA PRO A 244 -12.35 -15.69 -0.63
C PRO A 244 -12.20 -14.19 -0.92
N LEU A 245 -11.80 -13.86 -2.15
CA LEU A 245 -11.79 -12.51 -2.72
C LEU A 245 -13.00 -12.40 -3.66
N VAL A 246 -14.19 -12.23 -3.08
CA VAL A 246 -15.45 -12.06 -3.83
C VAL A 246 -15.84 -10.60 -3.81
N TYR A 247 -16.00 -10.00 -4.99
CA TYR A 247 -16.30 -8.58 -5.12
C TYR A 247 -17.42 -8.33 -6.14
N ASN A 248 -18.13 -7.22 -5.96
CA ASN A 248 -19.24 -6.81 -6.81
C ASN A 248 -18.73 -5.97 -7.98
N SER A 249 -18.52 -6.61 -9.13
CA SER A 249 -18.05 -5.95 -10.33
C SER A 249 -19.18 -5.15 -10.98
N CYS A 250 -18.90 -3.94 -11.44
CA CYS A 250 -19.86 -3.11 -12.17
C CYS A 250 -19.43 -2.76 -13.59
N LEU A 251 -18.33 -3.35 -14.07
CA LEU A 251 -17.81 -3.16 -15.43
C LEU A 251 -18.45 -4.09 -16.47
N SER A 252 -19.78 -4.28 -16.41
CA SER A 252 -20.51 -4.98 -17.47
C SER A 252 -21.27 -3.98 -18.36
N VAL A 253 -21.49 -4.36 -19.63
CA VAL A 253 -22.24 -3.53 -20.59
C VAL A 253 -23.66 -3.25 -20.09
N ASP A 254 -24.25 -4.22 -19.40
CA ASP A 254 -25.59 -4.09 -18.83
C ASP A 254 -25.58 -3.15 -17.62
N SER A 255 -24.56 -3.23 -16.75
CA SER A 255 -24.36 -2.27 -15.68
C SER A 255 -24.18 -0.84 -16.18
N PHE A 256 -23.41 -0.65 -17.27
CA PHE A 256 -23.24 0.66 -17.89
C PHE A 256 -24.55 1.22 -18.46
N LYS A 257 -25.28 0.43 -19.24
CA LYS A 257 -26.59 0.84 -19.79
C LYS A 257 -27.58 1.18 -18.68
N ALA A 258 -27.67 0.34 -17.65
CA ALA A 258 -28.53 0.56 -16.49
C ALA A 258 -28.15 1.87 -15.78
N SER A 259 -26.86 2.09 -15.52
CA SER A 259 -26.35 3.30 -14.87
C SER A 259 -26.71 4.59 -15.62
N VAL A 260 -26.63 4.59 -16.95
CA VAL A 260 -27.05 5.73 -17.79
C VAL A 260 -28.56 5.96 -17.71
N VAL A 261 -29.37 4.90 -17.78
CA VAL A 261 -30.84 5.01 -17.70
C VAL A 261 -31.27 5.50 -16.32
N ASP A 262 -30.76 4.87 -15.26
CA ASP A 262 -31.07 5.19 -13.87
C ASP A 262 -30.70 6.63 -13.51
N TYR A 263 -29.55 7.10 -13.99
CA TYR A 263 -29.12 8.48 -13.78
C TYR A 263 -29.99 9.50 -14.53
N ASN A 264 -30.37 9.21 -15.78
CA ASN A 264 -31.31 10.06 -16.52
C ASN A 264 -32.68 10.14 -15.83
N ASP A 265 -33.16 9.02 -15.30
CA ASP A 265 -34.43 8.99 -14.56
C ASP A 265 -34.32 9.66 -13.19
N TYR A 266 -33.16 9.58 -12.54
CA TYR A 266 -32.83 10.36 -11.35
C TYR A 266 -32.88 11.86 -11.64
N ILE A 267 -32.21 12.36 -12.68
CA ILE A 267 -32.25 13.78 -13.07
C ILE A 267 -33.69 14.24 -13.33
N LYS A 268 -34.50 13.45 -14.05
CA LYS A 268 -35.91 13.79 -14.29
C LYS A 268 -36.71 13.90 -13.00
N LYS A 269 -36.49 12.98 -12.04
CA LYS A 269 -37.16 13.00 -10.73
C LYS A 269 -36.73 14.21 -9.90
N VAL A 270 -35.43 14.52 -9.86
CA VAL A 270 -34.89 15.70 -9.18
C VAL A 270 -35.50 16.97 -9.77
N LYS A 271 -35.48 17.12 -11.10
CA LYS A 271 -36.08 18.28 -11.77
C LYS A 271 -37.58 18.43 -11.46
N LYS A 272 -38.33 17.32 -11.48
CA LYS A 272 -39.75 17.33 -11.12
C LYS A 272 -39.95 17.75 -9.66
N GLN A 273 -39.11 17.26 -8.76
CA GLN A 273 -39.13 17.62 -7.34
C GLN A 273 -38.84 19.11 -7.14
N GLU A 274 -37.87 19.66 -7.86
CA GLU A 274 -37.55 21.10 -7.85
C GLU A 274 -38.70 21.94 -8.40
N ASP A 275 -39.31 21.52 -9.50
CA ASP A 275 -40.49 22.18 -10.08
C ASP A 275 -41.68 22.16 -9.11
N ASP A 276 -41.94 21.03 -8.44
CA ASP A 276 -43.00 20.90 -7.42
C ASP A 276 -42.71 21.79 -6.20
N ILE A 277 -41.45 21.86 -5.75
CA ILE A 277 -41.01 22.77 -4.68
C ILE A 277 -41.21 24.23 -5.10
N LYS A 278 -40.86 24.58 -6.34
CA LYS A 278 -41.02 25.93 -6.87
C LYS A 278 -42.50 26.32 -6.94
N VAL A 279 -43.35 25.46 -7.49
CA VAL A 279 -44.80 25.67 -7.56
C VAL A 279 -45.39 25.80 -6.15
N HIS A 280 -44.96 24.96 -5.21
CA HIS A 280 -45.40 25.07 -3.81
C HIS A 280 -44.98 26.41 -3.20
N ASN A 281 -43.74 26.85 -3.40
CA ASN A 281 -43.27 28.15 -2.90
C ASN A 281 -44.05 29.32 -3.51
N GLU A 282 -44.30 29.30 -4.82
CA GLU A 282 -45.13 30.30 -5.51
C GLU A 282 -46.57 30.31 -4.95
N GLN A 283 -47.16 29.15 -4.68
CA GLN A 283 -48.48 29.03 -4.04
C GLN A 283 -48.49 29.57 -2.61
N GLN A 284 -47.43 29.31 -1.83
CA GLN A 284 -47.29 29.83 -0.47
C GLN A 284 -47.14 31.36 -0.48
N GLU A 285 -46.40 31.94 -1.44
CA GLU A 285 -46.32 33.39 -1.61
C GLU A 285 -47.65 34.02 -2.04
N ALA A 286 -48.37 33.38 -2.96
CA ALA A 286 -49.71 33.81 -3.36
C ALA A 286 -50.69 33.78 -2.18
N MET A 287 -50.73 32.69 -1.41
CA MET A 287 -51.57 32.58 -0.21
C MET A 287 -51.18 33.59 0.87
N LYS A 288 -49.89 33.88 1.03
CA LYS A 288 -49.40 34.89 1.96
C LYS A 288 -49.87 36.30 1.57
N THR A 289 -49.80 36.64 0.29
CA THR A 289 -50.26 37.95 -0.21
C THR A 289 -51.78 38.10 -0.09
N GLU A 290 -52.55 37.04 -0.37
CA GLU A 290 -54.01 37.03 -0.19
C GLU A 290 -54.43 37.14 1.27
N LYS A 291 -53.85 36.33 2.17
CA LYS A 291 -54.15 36.41 3.61
C LYS A 291 -53.72 37.73 4.25
N ALA A 292 -52.60 38.31 3.79
CA ALA A 292 -52.19 39.64 4.22
C ALA A 292 -53.19 40.72 3.78
N ALA A 293 -53.75 40.62 2.57
CA ALA A 293 -54.81 41.52 2.10
C ALA A 293 -56.12 41.34 2.89
N ALA A 294 -56.42 40.13 3.36
CA ALA A 294 -57.57 39.83 4.22
C ALA A 294 -57.34 40.17 5.71
N GLY A 295 -56.12 40.54 6.13
CA GLY A 295 -55.78 40.84 7.52
C GLY A 295 -55.60 39.60 8.41
N GLU A 296 -55.46 38.41 7.83
CA GLU A 296 -55.25 37.15 8.55
C GLU A 296 -53.75 36.82 8.71
N THR A 297 -53.39 36.15 9.82
CA THR A 297 -52.02 35.69 10.05
C THR A 297 -51.77 34.43 9.22
N TYR A 298 -50.82 34.51 8.28
CA TYR A 298 -50.38 33.37 7.49
C TYR A 298 -49.36 32.51 8.27
N VAL A 299 -49.62 31.20 8.34
CA VAL A 299 -48.70 30.20 8.89
C VAL A 299 -48.20 29.34 7.73
N PRO A 300 -46.89 29.31 7.45
CA PRO A 300 -46.34 28.51 6.37
C PRO A 300 -46.52 27.03 6.65
N VAL A 301 -47.00 26.29 5.65
CA VAL A 301 -47.07 24.82 5.69
C VAL A 301 -45.72 24.29 5.22
N PRO A 302 -44.96 23.57 6.08
CA PRO A 302 -43.70 22.98 5.67
C PRO A 302 -43.95 21.86 4.64
N LEU A 303 -43.19 21.87 3.55
CA LEU A 303 -43.21 20.81 2.55
C LEU A 303 -42.14 19.79 2.93
N GLU A 304 -42.56 18.61 3.38
CA GLU A 304 -41.67 17.47 3.59
C GLU A 304 -41.51 16.74 2.26
N VAL A 305 -40.35 16.91 1.62
CA VAL A 305 -40.01 16.16 0.41
C VAL A 305 -38.89 15.20 0.72
N GLU A 306 -39.12 13.91 0.49
CA GLU A 306 -38.09 12.89 0.62
C GLU A 306 -37.00 13.14 -0.43
N PRO A 307 -35.71 13.10 -0.07
CA PRO A 307 -34.63 13.26 -1.03
C PRO A 307 -34.67 12.09 -2.00
N VAL A 308 -34.78 12.39 -3.30
CA VAL A 308 -34.64 11.37 -4.34
C VAL A 308 -33.22 10.80 -4.23
N GLN A 309 -33.10 9.49 -4.09
CA GLN A 309 -31.81 8.79 -4.04
C GLN A 309 -31.50 8.18 -5.41
N LEU A 310 -30.23 8.23 -5.81
CA LEU A 310 -29.75 7.53 -6.99
C LEU A 310 -29.85 6.01 -6.73
N PRO A 311 -30.41 5.21 -7.66
CA PRO A 311 -30.44 3.76 -7.53
C PRO A 311 -29.03 3.18 -7.35
N PRO A 312 -28.88 2.06 -6.62
CA PRO A 312 -27.60 1.37 -6.53
C PRO A 312 -27.18 0.85 -7.91
N ILE A 313 -25.89 0.95 -8.21
CA ILE A 313 -25.31 0.46 -9.47
C ILE A 313 -25.56 -1.06 -9.57
N HIS A 314 -25.95 -1.51 -10.77
CA HIS A 314 -26.07 -2.94 -11.04
C HIS A 314 -24.68 -3.61 -10.96
N THR A 315 -24.57 -4.69 -10.20
CA THR A 315 -23.31 -5.41 -10.00
C THR A 315 -23.44 -6.90 -10.25
N GLU A 316 -22.34 -7.50 -10.70
CA GLU A 316 -22.16 -8.93 -10.89
C GLU A 316 -21.05 -9.44 -9.96
N MET A 317 -21.27 -10.56 -9.28
CA MET A 317 -20.27 -11.10 -8.36
C MET A 317 -19.15 -11.80 -9.13
N LYS A 318 -17.93 -11.28 -9.00
CA LYS A 318 -16.71 -11.97 -9.44
C LYS A 318 -16.05 -12.65 -8.25
N LYS A 319 -15.62 -13.90 -8.45
CA LYS A 319 -15.18 -14.80 -7.38
C LYS A 319 -13.73 -15.22 -7.59
N PHE A 320 -12.86 -14.75 -6.70
CA PHE A 320 -11.46 -15.16 -6.61
C PHE A 320 -11.18 -15.80 -5.25
N VAL A 321 -10.10 -16.56 -5.15
CA VAL A 321 -9.58 -17.10 -3.90
C VAL A 321 -8.09 -16.82 -3.82
N VAL A 322 -7.66 -16.28 -2.67
CA VAL A 322 -6.25 -16.12 -2.32
C VAL A 322 -5.88 -17.25 -1.39
N CYS A 323 -5.01 -18.13 -1.87
CA CYS A 323 -4.53 -19.29 -1.13
C CYS A 323 -3.09 -19.06 -0.67
N MET A 324 -2.75 -19.52 0.51
CA MET A 324 -1.39 -19.48 1.05
C MET A 324 -1.08 -20.69 1.91
N ASP A 325 0.19 -21.09 1.93
CA ASP A 325 0.62 -22.26 2.69
C ASP A 325 2.02 -22.10 3.31
N THR A 326 2.30 -22.91 4.32
CA THR A 326 3.61 -23.06 4.95
C THR A 326 4.21 -24.45 4.68
N MET A 327 3.86 -25.07 3.55
CA MET A 327 4.21 -26.45 3.24
C MET A 327 5.72 -26.63 3.05
N GLY A 328 6.33 -27.40 3.95
CA GLY A 328 7.77 -27.64 4.02
C GLY A 328 8.47 -26.85 5.12
N GLN A 329 7.78 -25.93 5.79
CA GLN A 329 8.31 -25.19 6.95
C GLN A 329 7.93 -25.83 8.30
N ASP A 330 7.00 -26.79 8.32
CA ASP A 330 6.52 -27.46 9.54
C ASP A 330 6.04 -26.48 10.63
N ARG A 331 5.33 -25.42 10.21
CA ARG A 331 4.73 -24.42 11.11
C ARG A 331 3.31 -24.08 10.71
N GLN A 332 2.55 -23.54 11.66
CA GLN A 332 1.24 -22.93 11.42
C GLN A 332 1.39 -21.42 11.19
N PHE A 333 0.40 -20.81 10.54
CA PHE A 333 0.29 -19.35 10.55
C PHE A 333 0.01 -18.86 11.98
N SER A 334 0.66 -17.76 12.38
CA SER A 334 0.32 -17.05 13.61
C SER A 334 -1.01 -16.29 13.47
N GLU A 335 -1.63 -15.91 14.58
CA GLU A 335 -2.85 -15.10 14.55
C GLU A 335 -2.61 -13.74 13.86
N ASP A 336 -1.46 -13.12 14.10
CA ASP A 336 -1.07 -11.85 13.47
C ASP A 336 -0.88 -12.00 11.95
N GLU A 337 -0.27 -13.11 11.50
CA GLU A 337 -0.10 -13.44 10.08
C GLU A 337 -1.45 -13.65 9.38
N MET A 338 -2.37 -14.38 10.03
CA MET A 338 -3.72 -14.58 9.49
C MET A 338 -4.51 -13.27 9.46
N HIS A 339 -4.45 -12.46 10.51
CA HIS A 339 -5.12 -11.16 10.56
C HIS A 339 -4.63 -10.24 9.45
N PHE A 340 -3.30 -10.14 9.28
CA PHE A 340 -2.68 -9.37 8.22
C PHE A 340 -3.14 -9.83 6.83
N ALA A 341 -3.20 -11.14 6.59
CA ALA A 341 -3.68 -11.70 5.33
C ALA A 341 -5.13 -11.31 5.03
N LEU A 342 -6.02 -11.42 6.03
CA LEU A 342 -7.43 -11.08 5.90
C LEU A 342 -7.61 -9.58 5.64
N GLU A 343 -6.88 -8.73 6.35
CA GLU A 343 -6.92 -7.28 6.19
C GLU A 343 -6.44 -6.86 4.81
N ALA A 344 -5.33 -7.42 4.33
CA ALA A 344 -4.81 -7.14 3.00
C ALA A 344 -5.78 -7.55 1.89
N VAL A 345 -6.35 -8.76 1.95
CA VAL A 345 -7.31 -9.23 0.94
C VAL A 345 -8.62 -8.43 1.00
N PHE A 346 -9.10 -8.07 2.19
CA PHE A 346 -10.28 -7.24 2.36
C PHE A 346 -10.06 -5.81 1.84
N ARG A 347 -8.92 -5.19 2.15
CA ARG A 347 -8.56 -3.85 1.63
C ARG A 347 -8.43 -3.88 0.11
N TYR A 348 -7.82 -4.91 -0.46
CA TYR A 348 -7.73 -5.09 -1.91
C TYR A 348 -9.11 -5.20 -2.56
N LYS A 349 -10.01 -6.00 -1.99
CA LYS A 349 -11.42 -6.11 -2.41
C LYS A 349 -12.07 -4.72 -2.46
N LYS A 350 -11.98 -3.96 -1.38
CA LYS A 350 -12.62 -2.64 -1.26
C LYS A 350 -12.06 -1.65 -2.27
N TYR A 351 -10.74 -1.62 -2.43
CA TYR A 351 -10.10 -0.81 -3.45
C TYR A 351 -10.62 -1.18 -4.85
N TRP A 352 -10.71 -2.47 -5.17
CA TRP A 352 -11.18 -2.93 -6.48
C TRP A 352 -12.65 -2.54 -6.74
N GLU A 353 -13.55 -2.75 -5.79
CA GLU A 353 -14.96 -2.33 -5.91
C GLU A 353 -15.08 -0.81 -6.12
N HIS A 354 -14.33 -0.02 -5.36
CA HIS A 354 -14.31 1.43 -5.49
C HIS A 354 -13.77 1.88 -6.86
N PHE A 355 -12.66 1.28 -7.29
CA PHE A 355 -12.04 1.56 -8.58
C PHE A 355 -13.02 1.33 -9.74
N GLU A 356 -13.70 0.18 -9.78
CA GLU A 356 -14.67 -0.11 -10.83
C GLU A 356 -15.88 0.85 -10.81
N GLN A 357 -16.34 1.23 -9.62
CA GLN A 357 -17.43 2.19 -9.47
C GLN A 357 -17.05 3.58 -9.99
N GLU A 358 -15.86 4.08 -9.64
CA GLU A 358 -15.36 5.37 -10.13
C GLU A 358 -15.24 5.39 -11.65
N LYS A 359 -14.70 4.32 -12.25
CA LYS A 359 -14.58 4.19 -13.71
C LYS A 359 -15.94 4.17 -14.39
N LEU A 360 -16.89 3.38 -13.88
CA LEU A 360 -18.23 3.34 -14.44
C LEU A 360 -18.94 4.70 -14.37
N ILE A 361 -18.79 5.41 -13.24
CA ILE A 361 -19.36 6.75 -13.06
C ILE A 361 -18.73 7.74 -14.06
N ALA A 362 -17.41 7.72 -14.21
CA ALA A 362 -16.70 8.56 -15.16
C ALA A 362 -17.15 8.31 -16.61
N ASP A 363 -17.26 7.05 -17.03
CA ASP A 363 -17.70 6.69 -18.37
C ASP A 363 -19.17 7.07 -18.61
N ARG A 364 -20.04 6.89 -17.61
CA ARG A 364 -21.45 7.30 -17.67
C ARG A 364 -21.54 8.81 -17.89
N ASP A 365 -20.83 9.58 -17.08
CA ASP A 365 -20.89 11.03 -17.10
C ASP A 365 -20.29 11.58 -18.41
N ALA A 366 -19.23 10.94 -18.93
CA ALA A 366 -18.68 11.25 -20.25
C ALA A 366 -19.71 11.06 -21.37
N LEU A 367 -20.41 9.92 -21.39
CA LEU A 367 -21.45 9.66 -22.41
C LEU A 367 -22.63 10.62 -22.32
N ILE A 368 -23.03 11.01 -21.11
CA ILE A 368 -24.12 11.98 -20.92
C ILE A 368 -23.69 13.35 -21.40
N SER A 369 -22.49 13.81 -21.03
CA SER A 369 -21.92 15.07 -21.49
C SER A 369 -21.81 15.13 -23.02
N GLU A 370 -21.37 14.05 -23.66
CA GLU A 370 -21.31 13.93 -25.12
C GLU A 370 -22.72 14.08 -25.75
N LYS A 371 -23.72 13.38 -25.20
CA LYS A 371 -25.11 13.49 -25.68
C LYS A 371 -25.71 14.88 -25.50
N GLU A 372 -25.37 15.56 -24.42
CA GLU A 372 -25.79 16.95 -24.17
C GLU A 372 -25.13 17.89 -25.17
N ALA A 373 -23.83 17.77 -25.39
CA ALA A 373 -23.09 18.54 -26.40
C ALA A 373 -23.63 18.31 -27.82
N ASP A 374 -23.95 17.06 -28.17
CA ASP A 374 -24.60 16.72 -29.44
C ASP A 374 -25.99 17.36 -29.55
N THR A 375 -26.79 17.31 -28.48
CA THR A 375 -28.12 17.95 -28.47
C THR A 375 -28.02 19.47 -28.67
N GLU A 376 -27.02 20.11 -28.09
CA GLU A 376 -26.74 21.54 -28.28
C GLU A 376 -26.17 21.86 -29.67
N TYR A 377 -25.42 20.94 -30.27
CA TYR A 377 -24.88 21.08 -31.61
C TYR A 377 -25.96 20.92 -32.69
N PHE A 378 -26.84 19.94 -32.53
CA PHE A 378 -27.95 19.64 -33.43
C PHE A 378 -29.26 20.35 -33.08
N ASN A 379 -29.20 21.42 -32.28
CA ASN A 379 -30.37 22.24 -32.01
C ASN A 379 -30.96 22.77 -33.33
N GLU A 380 -32.29 22.80 -33.43
CA GLU A 380 -33.04 23.09 -34.66
C GLU A 380 -32.55 24.37 -35.34
N GLU A 381 -32.21 25.40 -34.57
CA GLU A 381 -31.67 26.68 -35.05
C GLU A 381 -30.34 26.53 -35.82
N LYS A 382 -29.43 25.69 -35.32
CA LYS A 382 -28.16 25.41 -36.00
C LYS A 382 -28.37 24.55 -37.24
N VAL A 383 -29.26 23.57 -37.16
CA VAL A 383 -29.60 22.71 -38.29
C VAL A 383 -30.28 23.51 -39.40
N THR A 384 -31.20 24.43 -39.06
CA THR A 384 -31.78 25.37 -40.04
C THR A 384 -30.72 26.28 -40.62
N GLY A 385 -29.80 26.81 -39.80
CA GLY A 385 -28.71 27.65 -40.30
C GLY A 385 -27.73 26.91 -41.24
N ILE A 386 -27.47 25.62 -41.02
CA ILE A 386 -26.68 24.78 -41.94
C ILE A 386 -27.45 24.55 -43.24
N ARG A 387 -28.75 24.22 -43.16
CA ARG A 387 -29.61 24.02 -44.34
C ARG A 387 -29.72 25.28 -45.19
N GLU A 388 -29.95 26.44 -44.58
CA GLU A 388 -30.02 27.72 -45.29
C GLU A 388 -28.70 28.03 -46.01
N LYS A 389 -27.54 27.74 -45.39
CA LYS A 389 -26.23 27.89 -46.04
C LYS A 389 -26.04 26.91 -47.20
N GLU A 390 -26.48 25.66 -47.04
CA GLU A 390 -26.41 24.66 -48.10
C GLU A 390 -27.32 25.04 -49.28
N GLU A 391 -28.56 25.45 -49.02
CA GLU A 391 -29.49 25.97 -50.02
C GLU A 391 -28.92 27.20 -50.73
N ALA A 392 -28.29 28.14 -50.01
CA ALA A 392 -27.62 29.29 -50.60
C ALA A 392 -26.45 28.90 -51.51
N LEU A 393 -25.66 27.89 -51.15
CA LEU A 393 -24.56 27.38 -51.98
C LEU A 393 -25.07 26.64 -53.22
N VAL A 394 -26.16 25.87 -53.08
CA VAL A 394 -26.83 25.19 -54.20
C VAL A 394 -27.41 26.22 -55.16
N GLU A 395 -28.10 27.25 -54.65
CA GLU A 395 -28.66 28.34 -55.46
C GLU A 395 -27.55 29.11 -56.19
N ALA A 396 -26.45 29.44 -55.50
CA ALA A 396 -25.28 30.10 -56.13
C ALA A 396 -24.63 29.25 -57.23
N ARG A 397 -24.75 27.91 -57.16
CA ARG A 397 -24.22 26.99 -58.16
C ARG A 397 -25.17 26.76 -59.34
N ILE A 398 -26.48 26.75 -59.08
CA ILE A 398 -27.54 26.64 -60.10
C ILE A 398 -27.66 27.95 -60.87
N ASN A 399 -27.53 29.07 -60.16
CA ASN A 399 -27.68 30.42 -60.69
C ASN A 399 -26.37 31.19 -60.47
N PRO A 400 -25.28 30.79 -61.15
CA PRO A 400 -23.99 31.47 -61.01
C PRO A 400 -24.19 32.92 -61.40
N GLN A 401 -23.93 33.84 -60.48
CA GLN A 401 -23.99 35.26 -60.79
C GLN A 401 -23.10 35.50 -62.01
N PRO A 402 -23.59 36.24 -63.02
CA PRO A 402 -22.82 36.54 -64.21
C PRO A 402 -21.52 37.18 -63.74
N LYS A 403 -20.38 36.54 -64.06
CA LYS A 403 -19.07 37.13 -63.82
C LYS A 403 -19.12 38.53 -64.43
N GLU A 404 -18.99 39.55 -63.58
CA GLU A 404 -18.82 40.91 -64.07
C GLU A 404 -17.55 40.92 -64.93
N GLU A 405 -17.74 40.84 -66.24
CA GLU A 405 -16.71 41.09 -67.23
C GLU A 405 -16.38 42.57 -67.15
N GLY A 406 -15.44 42.92 -66.28
CA GLY A 406 -15.15 44.33 -66.02
C GLY A 406 -14.03 44.60 -65.04
N GLU A 407 -12.87 43.95 -65.18
CA GLU A 407 -11.56 44.59 -64.87
C GLU A 407 -10.43 43.72 -65.43
N ASP A 408 -10.22 43.83 -66.75
CA ASP A 408 -8.91 43.59 -67.34
C ASP A 408 -7.94 44.64 -66.78
N GLY A 409 -6.94 44.20 -66.03
CA GLY A 409 -5.66 44.91 -65.97
C GLY A 409 -5.11 45.21 -64.59
N GLN A 410 -4.70 44.18 -63.85
CA GLN A 410 -3.38 44.20 -63.23
C GLN A 410 -2.90 42.77 -62.94
N ALA A 411 -1.84 42.38 -63.65
CA ALA A 411 -1.14 41.14 -63.44
C ALA A 411 -0.55 41.11 -62.03
N PRO A 412 -0.87 40.11 -61.19
CA PRO A 412 -0.13 39.89 -59.96
C PRO A 412 1.24 39.32 -60.31
N GLU A 413 2.26 40.09 -59.94
CA GLU A 413 3.65 39.69 -59.82
C GLU A 413 3.76 38.29 -59.18
N LYS A 414 4.61 37.46 -59.79
CA LYS A 414 5.09 36.21 -59.19
C LYS A 414 5.89 36.56 -57.94
N ALA A 415 5.23 36.58 -56.79
CA ALA A 415 5.90 36.57 -55.50
C ALA A 415 6.25 35.12 -55.13
N ASP A 416 7.54 34.92 -54.92
CA ASP A 416 8.19 33.70 -54.50
C ASP A 416 7.54 33.03 -53.29
N SER A 417 7.66 31.71 -53.32
CA SER A 417 7.44 30.77 -52.24
C SER A 417 7.84 31.26 -50.85
N LYS A 418 6.90 31.23 -49.90
CA LYS A 418 7.15 30.77 -48.53
C LYS A 418 5.94 30.01 -48.01
N LYS A 419 6.21 28.79 -47.56
CA LYS A 419 5.30 27.93 -46.81
C LYS A 419 4.96 28.62 -45.49
N ASP A 420 3.76 29.17 -45.39
CA ASP A 420 3.10 29.38 -44.11
C ASP A 420 1.98 28.33 -44.03
N GLN A 421 2.26 27.27 -43.28
CA GLN A 421 1.20 26.43 -42.73
C GLN A 421 0.41 27.32 -41.76
N PRO A 422 -0.93 27.25 -41.73
CA PRO A 422 -1.67 27.89 -40.66
C PRO A 422 -1.22 27.24 -39.34
N GLU A 423 -0.60 28.03 -38.47
CA GLU A 423 -0.40 27.63 -37.08
C GLU A 423 -1.78 27.29 -36.50
N PRO A 424 -1.90 26.14 -35.80
CA PRO A 424 -3.12 25.82 -35.07
C PRO A 424 -3.39 26.92 -34.04
N PRO A 425 -4.67 27.23 -33.73
CA PRO A 425 -5.01 28.25 -32.75
C PRO A 425 -4.27 28.00 -31.44
N GLU A 426 -3.60 29.04 -30.90
CA GLU A 426 -2.81 28.99 -29.65
C GLU A 426 -3.64 28.67 -28.38
N GLU A 427 -4.94 28.40 -28.50
CA GLU A 427 -5.83 28.15 -27.35
C GLU A 427 -5.67 26.75 -26.71
N GLU A 428 -4.97 25.79 -27.33
CA GLU A 428 -4.73 24.47 -26.73
C GLU A 428 -3.48 24.36 -25.84
N LYS A 429 -2.57 25.35 -25.86
CA LYS A 429 -1.38 25.31 -24.98
C LYS A 429 -1.69 25.74 -23.55
N ASP A 430 -2.66 26.63 -23.33
CA ASP A 430 -3.00 27.10 -21.98
C ASP A 430 -3.84 26.10 -21.17
N GLN A 431 -4.56 25.17 -21.82
CA GLN A 431 -5.30 24.13 -21.10
C GLN A 431 -4.39 23.05 -20.51
N SER A 432 -3.25 22.76 -21.15
CA SER A 432 -2.27 21.78 -20.63
C SER A 432 -1.58 22.26 -19.34
N VAL A 433 -1.28 23.56 -19.23
CA VAL A 433 -0.68 24.17 -18.03
C VAL A 433 -1.70 24.31 -16.90
N ALA A 434 -2.98 24.52 -17.22
CA ALA A 434 -4.06 24.56 -16.22
C ALA A 434 -4.34 23.17 -15.61
N ILE A 435 -4.23 22.10 -16.40
CA ILE A 435 -4.40 20.70 -15.92
C ILE A 435 -3.20 20.25 -15.07
N GLU A 436 -1.96 20.59 -15.46
CA GLU A 436 -0.77 20.29 -14.64
C GLU A 436 -0.76 21.03 -13.29
N ASN A 437 -1.21 22.30 -13.26
CA ASN A 437 -1.26 23.05 -12.00
C ASN A 437 -2.38 22.57 -11.06
N ARG A 438 -3.53 22.12 -11.59
CA ARG A 438 -4.60 21.51 -10.77
C ARG A 438 -4.16 20.21 -10.10
N ASN A 439 -3.38 19.38 -10.81
CA ASN A 439 -2.86 18.13 -10.24
C ASN A 439 -1.79 18.38 -9.16
N ARG A 440 -1.05 19.50 -9.24
CA ARG A 440 -0.06 19.88 -8.23
C ARG A 440 -0.68 20.37 -6.92
N ASP A 441 -1.77 21.14 -7.00
CA ASP A 441 -2.47 21.64 -5.81
C ASP A 441 -3.27 20.53 -5.11
N VAL A 442 -3.82 19.56 -5.84
CA VAL A 442 -4.48 18.38 -5.24
C VAL A 442 -3.49 17.49 -4.47
N MET A 443 -2.23 17.40 -4.92
CA MET A 443 -1.19 16.68 -4.17
C MET A 443 -0.75 17.42 -2.90
N GLN A 444 -0.69 18.76 -2.89
CA GLN A 444 -0.29 19.50 -1.68
C GLN A 444 -1.37 19.49 -0.59
N ILE A 445 -2.66 19.42 -0.96
CA ILE A 445 -3.76 19.34 0.00
C ILE A 445 -3.85 17.95 0.65
N LYS A 446 -3.37 16.89 0.00
CA LYS A 446 -3.31 15.53 0.60
C LYS A 446 -2.10 15.29 1.51
N LEU A 447 -1.15 16.22 1.56
CA LEU A 447 0.09 16.13 2.35
C LEU A 447 0.06 16.99 3.64
N GLN A 448 -1.04 17.70 3.88
CA GLN A 448 -1.36 18.38 5.14
C GLN A 448 -2.50 17.63 5.83
#